data_AF-A0A6P8GYT6-F1
#
_entry.id   AF-A0A6P8GYT6-F1
#
_cell.length_a   1.000
_cell.length_b   1.000
_cell.length_c   1.000
_cell.angle_alpha   90.00
_cell.angle_beta   90.00
_cell.angle_gamma   90.00
#
_symmetry.space_group_name_H-M   'P 1'
#
loop_
_entity.id
_entity.type
_entity.pdbx_description
1 polymer ?
#
loop_
_entity_poly.entity_id
_entity_poly.type
_entity_poly.pdbx_seq_one_letter_code
_entity_poly.pdbx_strand_id
1 'polypeptide(L)'
;MSGRNPNDDSKEFRNKFEKMEAKLKEYMVETDQLKNKVVRQENDLNRYMAKTDELEKSRNKLYIGQLCANVMEAIYWEVLPVYFKKGNDYKQPHLRYIDKDIEQLCETRDDQKEAQERWTKLQADKIDPDEKKVKKLVEFMENKLKERNIEAHPCPLNEEELQDIASNLPVQDQPLFKKAMQLHFHTLSCHGIE
;
A
#
# COMPACT_ATOMS: atom_id res chain seq x y z
N MET A 1 -0.97 -56.98 -66.41
CA MET A 1 -0.02 -55.92 -66.01
C MET A 1 -0.79 -54.60 -66.04
N SER A 2 -1.20 -54.09 -64.87
CA SER A 2 -2.01 -52.88 -64.79
C SER A 2 -1.09 -51.66 -64.88
N GLY A 3 -1.08 -50.99 -66.02
CA GLY A 3 -0.31 -49.76 -66.21
C GLY A 3 -0.96 -48.63 -65.43
N ARG A 4 -0.26 -48.08 -64.43
CA ARG A 4 -0.65 -46.81 -63.82
C ARG A 4 -0.46 -45.68 -64.83
N ASN A 5 -1.47 -44.83 -64.96
CA ASN A 5 -1.48 -43.70 -65.87
C ASN A 5 -0.70 -42.54 -65.22
N PRO A 6 0.40 -42.03 -65.82
CA PRO A 6 1.25 -40.98 -65.23
C PRO A 6 0.51 -39.68 -64.86
N ASN A 7 -0.65 -39.43 -65.49
CA ASN A 7 -1.50 -38.26 -65.22
C ASN A 7 -2.30 -38.37 -63.90
N ASP A 8 -2.53 -39.57 -63.38
CA ASP A 8 -3.29 -39.78 -62.13
C ASP A 8 -2.40 -39.52 -60.90
N ASP A 9 -1.14 -39.96 -60.97
CA ASP A 9 -0.13 -39.71 -59.93
C ASP A 9 0.18 -38.20 -59.77
N SER A 10 0.19 -37.45 -60.88
CA SER A 10 0.42 -35.99 -60.87
C SER A 10 -0.75 -35.22 -60.24
N LYS A 11 -1.99 -35.66 -60.47
CA LYS A 11 -3.19 -35.06 -59.89
C LYS A 11 -3.30 -35.36 -58.39
N GLU A 12 -2.94 -36.57 -57.96
CA GLU A 12 -2.90 -36.94 -56.55
C GLU A 12 -1.83 -36.13 -55.79
N PHE A 13 -0.66 -35.91 -56.40
CA PHE A 13 0.40 -35.10 -55.82
C PHE A 13 -0.03 -33.64 -55.64
N ARG A 14 -0.70 -33.04 -56.64
CA ARG A 14 -1.22 -31.67 -56.57
C ARG A 14 -2.25 -31.50 -55.45
N ASN A 15 -3.20 -32.42 -55.33
CA ASN A 15 -4.17 -32.42 -54.25
C ASN A 15 -3.53 -32.57 -52.85
N LYS A 16 -2.46 -33.38 -52.72
CA LYS A 16 -1.70 -33.50 -51.46
C LYS A 16 -0.97 -32.20 -51.13
N PHE A 17 -0.38 -31.54 -52.14
CA PHE A 17 0.32 -30.27 -51.97
C PHE A 17 -0.64 -29.15 -51.54
N GLU A 18 -1.80 -29.01 -52.19
CA GLU A 18 -2.83 -28.02 -51.83
C GLU A 18 -3.35 -28.22 -50.40
N LYS A 19 -3.58 -29.47 -49.98
CA LYS A 19 -3.96 -29.80 -48.59
C LYS A 19 -2.87 -29.45 -47.59
N MET A 20 -1.61 -29.64 -47.96
CA MET A 20 -0.46 -29.29 -47.12
C MET A 20 -0.32 -27.77 -46.97
N GLU A 21 -0.51 -27.03 -48.07
CA GLU A 21 -0.49 -25.56 -48.07
C GLU A 21 -1.63 -24.97 -47.23
N ALA A 22 -2.83 -25.56 -47.32
CA ALA A 22 -3.97 -25.16 -46.49
C ALA A 22 -3.69 -25.38 -44.99
N LYS A 23 -3.15 -26.54 -44.61
CA LYS A 23 -2.72 -26.81 -43.22
C LYS A 23 -1.61 -25.88 -42.75
N LEU A 24 -0.66 -25.54 -43.62
CA LEU A 24 0.40 -24.60 -43.29
C LEU A 24 -0.18 -23.21 -42.96
N LYS A 25 -1.14 -22.73 -43.78
CA LYS A 25 -1.83 -21.45 -43.54
C LYS A 25 -2.62 -21.47 -42.23
N GLU A 26 -3.31 -22.57 -41.93
CA GLU A 26 -4.03 -22.76 -40.66
C GLU A 26 -3.08 -22.70 -39.46
N TYR A 27 -1.98 -23.45 -39.48
CA TYR A 27 -0.97 -23.41 -38.42
C TYR A 27 -0.31 -22.04 -38.25
N MET A 28 -0.10 -21.28 -39.35
CA MET A 28 0.42 -19.92 -39.24
C MET A 28 -0.56 -18.99 -38.51
N VAL A 29 -1.86 -19.06 -38.82
CA VAL A 29 -2.89 -18.27 -38.13
C VAL A 29 -2.99 -18.65 -36.66
N GLU A 30 -3.02 -19.94 -36.34
CA GLU A 30 -3.03 -20.42 -34.95
C GLU A 30 -1.78 -19.95 -34.19
N THR A 31 -0.61 -20.02 -34.83
CA THR A 31 0.65 -19.55 -34.24
C THR A 31 0.60 -18.06 -33.91
N ASP A 32 0.06 -17.23 -34.81
CA ASP A 32 -0.06 -15.79 -34.58
C ASP A 32 -1.09 -15.47 -33.49
N GLN A 33 -2.20 -16.20 -33.43
CA GLN A 33 -3.16 -16.10 -32.33
C GLN A 33 -2.54 -16.50 -30.99
N LEU A 34 -1.77 -17.59 -30.96
CA LEU A 34 -1.09 -18.04 -29.75
C LEU A 34 -0.05 -17.01 -29.28
N LYS A 35 0.76 -16.48 -30.20
CA LYS A 35 1.73 -15.42 -29.88
C LYS A 35 1.05 -14.20 -29.27
N ASN A 36 -0.05 -13.74 -29.88
CA ASN A 36 -0.80 -12.61 -29.35
C ASN A 36 -1.40 -12.90 -27.96
N LYS A 37 -1.86 -14.13 -27.72
CA LYS A 37 -2.36 -14.55 -26.41
C LYS A 37 -1.24 -14.58 -25.36
N VAL A 38 -0.06 -15.11 -25.71
CA VAL A 38 1.11 -15.15 -24.83
C VAL A 38 1.54 -13.74 -24.45
N VAL A 39 1.65 -12.82 -25.41
CA VAL A 39 2.01 -11.42 -25.14
C VAL A 39 1.00 -10.74 -24.21
N ARG A 40 -0.30 -10.96 -24.41
CA ARG A 40 -1.33 -10.42 -23.50
C ARG A 40 -1.19 -10.98 -22.08
N GLN A 41 -0.98 -12.29 -21.95
CA GLN A 41 -0.80 -12.95 -20.66
C GLN A 41 0.46 -12.47 -19.94
N GLU A 42 1.56 -12.26 -20.67
CA GLU A 42 2.81 -11.71 -20.11
C GLU A 42 2.63 -10.28 -19.61
N ASN A 43 1.93 -9.43 -20.38
CA ASN A 43 1.60 -8.07 -19.94
C ASN A 43 0.71 -8.05 -18.70
N ASP A 44 -0.32 -8.91 -18.66
CA ASP A 44 -1.19 -9.04 -17.49
C ASP A 44 -0.40 -9.52 -16.27
N LEU A 45 0.48 -10.52 -16.43
CA LEU A 45 1.33 -11.04 -15.36
C LEU A 45 2.24 -9.94 -14.80
N ASN A 46 2.91 -9.18 -15.67
CA ASN A 46 3.77 -8.07 -15.26
C ASN A 46 3.00 -7.00 -14.47
N ARG A 47 1.77 -6.68 -14.89
CA ARG A 47 0.88 -5.76 -14.16
C ARG A 47 0.50 -6.32 -12.78
N TYR A 48 0.17 -7.60 -12.68
CA TYR A 48 -0.16 -8.23 -11.40
C TYR A 48 1.04 -8.29 -10.45
N MET A 49 2.23 -8.58 -10.96
CA MET A 49 3.46 -8.57 -10.17
C MET A 49 3.74 -7.17 -9.62
N ALA A 50 3.69 -6.14 -10.46
CA ALA A 50 3.88 -4.75 -10.03
C ALA A 50 2.88 -4.34 -8.92
N LYS A 51 1.60 -4.67 -9.09
CA LYS A 51 0.57 -4.41 -8.08
C LYS A 51 0.83 -5.17 -6.77
N THR A 52 1.33 -6.39 -6.85
CA THR A 52 1.66 -7.21 -5.67
C THR A 52 2.83 -6.60 -4.90
N ASP A 53 3.87 -6.13 -5.61
CA ASP A 53 5.01 -5.43 -5.01
C ASP A 53 4.58 -4.14 -4.29
N GLU A 54 3.66 -3.38 -4.89
CA GLU A 54 3.10 -2.17 -4.27
C GLU A 54 2.30 -2.48 -3.01
N LEU A 55 1.43 -3.50 -3.06
CA LEU A 55 0.67 -3.96 -1.90
C LEU A 55 1.59 -4.45 -0.77
N GLU A 56 2.66 -5.17 -1.10
CA GLU A 56 3.64 -5.60 -0.10
C GLU A 56 4.37 -4.41 0.54
N LYS A 57 4.79 -3.43 -0.26
CA LYS A 57 5.42 -2.19 0.24
C LYS A 57 4.46 -1.42 1.15
N SER A 58 3.21 -1.27 0.74
CA SER A 58 2.15 -0.63 1.52
C SER A 58 1.96 -1.33 2.87
N ARG A 59 1.77 -2.66 2.84
CA ARG A 59 1.67 -3.49 4.05
C ARG A 59 2.88 -3.29 4.96
N ASN A 60 4.09 -3.32 4.43
CA ASN A 60 5.30 -3.20 5.23
C ASN A 60 5.40 -1.83 5.92
N LYS A 61 5.04 -0.74 5.24
CA LYS A 61 4.96 0.59 5.88
C LYS A 61 3.94 0.61 7.02
N LEU A 62 2.76 0.03 6.79
CA LEU A 62 1.71 -0.03 7.81
C LEU A 62 2.17 -0.79 9.06
N TYR A 63 2.77 -1.98 8.88
CA TYR A 63 3.27 -2.80 9.98
C TYR A 63 4.42 -2.14 10.75
N ILE A 64 5.41 -1.59 10.05
CA ILE A 64 6.57 -0.93 10.69
C ILE A 64 6.10 0.31 11.46
N GLY A 65 5.27 1.16 10.86
CA GLY A 65 4.79 2.34 11.56
C GLY A 65 3.84 2.01 12.71
N GLN A 66 3.06 0.92 12.65
CA GLN A 66 2.28 0.46 13.79
C GLN A 66 3.15 -0.07 14.93
N LEU A 67 4.25 -0.77 14.61
CA LEU A 67 5.23 -1.15 15.63
C LEU A 67 5.82 0.10 16.32
N CYS A 68 6.24 1.09 15.54
CA CYS A 68 6.75 2.36 16.09
C CYS A 68 5.70 3.05 16.96
N ALA A 69 4.45 3.12 16.50
CA ALA A 69 3.33 3.66 17.25
C ALA A 69 3.16 2.99 18.63
N ASN A 70 3.15 1.66 18.66
CA ASN A 70 3.01 0.88 19.90
C ASN A 70 4.20 1.11 20.85
N VAL A 71 5.42 1.20 20.32
CA VAL A 71 6.62 1.46 21.12
C VAL A 71 6.56 2.87 21.73
N MET A 72 6.18 3.88 20.95
CA MET A 72 5.99 5.24 21.47
C MET A 72 4.95 5.29 22.58
N GLU A 73 3.83 4.59 22.40
CA GLU A 73 2.77 4.53 23.41
C GLU A 73 3.26 3.87 24.70
N ALA A 74 3.99 2.75 24.60
CA ALA A 74 4.58 2.08 25.74
C ALA A 74 5.56 2.98 26.51
N ILE A 75 6.42 3.72 25.80
CA ILE A 75 7.31 4.70 26.41
C ILE A 75 6.52 5.80 27.13
N TYR A 76 5.45 6.33 26.52
CA TYR A 76 4.60 7.31 27.17
C TYR A 76 3.89 6.76 28.42
N TRP A 77 3.45 5.51 28.40
CA TRP A 77 2.84 4.87 29.58
C TRP A 77 3.81 4.76 30.74
N GLU A 78 5.07 4.43 30.44
CA GLU A 78 6.13 4.31 31.45
C GLU A 78 6.57 5.68 31.98
N VAL A 79 6.76 6.67 31.10
CA VAL A 79 7.32 7.97 31.46
C VAL A 79 6.25 8.93 31.99
N LEU A 80 5.12 9.05 31.28
CA LEU A 80 4.10 10.08 31.49
C LEU A 80 2.68 9.49 31.43
N PRO A 81 2.29 8.60 32.37
CA PRO A 81 0.97 7.96 32.35
C PRO A 81 -0.20 8.96 32.49
N VAL A 82 0.05 10.16 33.03
CA VAL A 82 -0.95 11.24 33.11
C VAL A 82 -1.42 11.71 31.72
N TYR A 83 -0.61 11.53 30.68
CA TYR A 83 -0.97 11.84 29.29
C TYR A 83 -2.29 11.17 28.90
N PHE A 84 -2.42 9.88 29.18
CA PHE A 84 -3.59 9.07 28.82
C PHE A 84 -4.79 9.30 29.75
N LYS A 85 -4.54 9.59 31.03
CA LYS A 85 -5.61 9.91 32.00
C LYS A 85 -6.42 11.15 31.62
N LYS A 86 -5.87 12.03 30.77
CA LYS A 86 -6.55 13.23 30.26
C LYS A 86 -7.39 12.98 28.99
N GLY A 87 -7.72 11.72 28.69
CA GLY A 87 -8.54 11.35 27.52
C GLY A 87 -7.77 11.49 26.20
N ASN A 88 -6.46 11.22 26.22
CA ASN A 88 -5.64 11.11 25.01
C ASN A 88 -5.35 9.64 24.65
N ASP A 89 -6.12 8.71 25.21
CA ASP A 89 -6.11 7.28 24.95
C ASP A 89 -6.32 6.90 23.47
N TYR A 90 -7.01 7.75 22.70
CA TYR A 90 -7.18 7.57 21.25
C TYR A 90 -6.16 8.35 20.40
N LYS A 91 -5.30 9.17 21.01
CA LYS A 91 -4.31 9.97 20.27
C LYS A 91 -2.96 9.28 20.30
N GLN A 92 -2.35 9.16 19.13
CA GLN A 92 -0.98 8.67 19.03
C GLN A 92 -0.02 9.69 19.67
N PRO A 93 0.70 9.33 20.74
CA PRO A 93 1.70 10.22 21.32
C PRO A 93 2.93 10.35 20.42
N HIS A 94 3.64 11.46 20.56
CA HIS A 94 4.83 11.81 19.77
C HIS A 94 6.02 12.03 20.70
N LEU A 95 7.03 11.16 20.64
CA LEU A 95 8.19 11.21 21.53
C LEU A 95 8.99 12.51 21.43
N ARG A 96 8.97 13.18 20.27
CA ARG A 96 9.61 14.51 20.12
C ARG A 96 9.04 15.59 21.04
N TYR A 97 7.87 15.36 21.63
CA TYR A 97 7.20 16.30 22.54
C TYR A 97 7.24 15.85 24.00
N ILE A 98 7.87 14.72 24.33
CA ILE A 98 7.77 14.13 25.67
C ILE A 98 8.25 15.07 26.78
N ASP A 99 9.37 15.78 26.58
CA ASP A 99 9.87 16.74 27.58
C ASP A 99 8.89 17.90 27.78
N LYS A 100 8.33 18.42 26.69
CA LYS A 100 7.30 19.47 26.73
C LYS A 100 6.01 18.98 27.39
N ASP A 101 5.61 17.74 27.10
CA ASP A 101 4.40 17.15 27.66
C ASP A 101 4.59 16.86 29.16
N ILE A 102 5.79 16.50 29.62
CA ILE A 102 6.13 16.41 31.05
C ILE A 102 5.91 17.77 31.73
N GLU A 103 6.45 18.85 31.17
CA GLU A 103 6.31 20.20 31.72
C GLU A 103 4.84 20.67 31.79
N GLN A 104 4.04 20.32 30.78
CA GLN A 104 2.67 20.80 30.63
C GLN A 104 1.63 19.95 31.35
N LEU A 105 1.86 18.64 31.47
CA LEU A 105 0.84 17.70 31.93
C LEU A 105 1.00 17.29 33.38
N CYS A 106 2.22 17.32 33.93
CA CYS A 106 2.46 17.12 35.35
C CYS A 106 2.06 18.35 36.16
N GLU A 107 1.33 18.15 37.26
CA GLU A 107 0.75 19.24 38.06
C GLU A 107 1.77 19.85 39.04
N THR A 108 2.69 19.03 39.55
CA THR A 108 3.69 19.44 40.54
C THR A 108 5.10 19.35 39.98
N ARG A 109 6.03 20.12 40.58
CA ARG A 109 7.46 20.03 40.26
C ARG A 109 8.07 18.67 40.59
N ASP A 110 7.54 18.01 41.63
CA ASP A 110 8.01 16.68 42.02
C ASP A 110 7.60 15.63 40.98
N ASP A 111 6.36 15.70 40.46
CA ASP A 111 5.89 14.83 39.37
C ASP A 111 6.67 15.06 38.06
N GLN A 112 6.98 16.33 37.75
CA GLN A 112 7.81 16.68 36.60
C GLN A 112 9.20 16.05 36.73
N LYS A 113 9.83 16.19 37.90
CA LYS A 113 11.14 15.63 38.17
C LYS A 113 11.13 14.10 38.07
N GLU A 114 10.13 13.45 38.66
CA GLU A 114 10.01 11.98 38.60
C GLU A 114 9.83 11.50 37.15
N ALA A 115 8.98 12.17 36.36
CA ALA A 115 8.80 11.82 34.95
C ALA A 115 10.09 12.05 34.13
N GLN A 116 10.83 13.14 34.39
CA GLN A 116 12.11 13.38 33.73
C GLN A 116 13.17 12.34 34.11
N GLU A 117 13.19 11.90 35.37
CA GLU A 117 14.07 10.83 35.83
C GLU A 117 13.72 9.50 35.15
N ARG A 118 12.43 9.15 35.04
CA ARG A 118 11.98 7.97 34.29
C ARG A 118 12.41 8.04 32.84
N TRP A 119 12.24 9.19 32.18
CA TRP A 119 12.65 9.39 30.80
C TRP A 119 14.15 9.22 30.60
N THR A 120 14.95 9.93 31.41
CA THR A 120 16.42 9.89 31.37
C THR A 120 16.94 8.47 31.60
N LYS A 121 16.35 7.75 32.57
CA LYS A 121 16.70 6.37 32.86
C LYS A 121 16.35 5.43 31.70
N LEU A 122 15.16 5.56 31.11
CA LEU A 122 14.75 4.74 29.97
C LEU A 122 15.68 4.96 28.78
N GLN A 123 16.04 6.21 28.48
CA GLN A 123 17.01 6.54 27.44
C GLN A 123 18.34 5.82 27.66
N ALA A 124 18.92 5.94 28.85
CA ALA A 124 20.23 5.34 29.17
C ALA A 124 20.21 3.80 29.26
N ASP A 125 19.18 3.22 29.90
CA ASP A 125 19.15 1.79 30.24
C ASP A 125 18.58 0.92 29.12
N LYS A 126 17.64 1.45 28.32
CA LYS A 126 16.84 0.66 27.37
C LYS A 126 17.06 1.04 25.92
N ILE A 127 17.44 2.29 25.64
CA ILE A 127 17.64 2.78 24.28
C ILE A 127 19.12 2.78 23.93
N ASP A 128 19.85 3.80 24.38
CA ASP A 128 21.29 3.93 24.23
C ASP A 128 21.77 5.06 25.14
N PRO A 129 22.89 4.90 25.86
CA PRO A 129 23.46 5.99 26.66
C PRO A 129 23.93 7.19 25.81
N ASP A 130 24.14 7.02 24.50
CA ASP A 130 24.44 8.12 23.59
C ASP A 130 23.16 8.87 23.16
N GLU A 131 22.99 10.08 23.67
CA GLU A 131 21.88 10.99 23.36
C GLU A 131 21.67 11.18 21.83
N LYS A 132 22.74 11.20 21.03
CA LYS A 132 22.61 11.34 19.57
C LYS A 132 21.92 10.15 18.94
N LYS A 133 22.14 8.94 19.45
CA LYS A 133 21.48 7.74 18.96
C LYS A 133 20.03 7.66 19.44
N VAL A 134 19.75 8.09 20.67
CA VAL A 134 18.37 8.24 21.16
C VAL A 134 17.59 9.17 20.23
N LYS A 135 18.16 10.34 19.90
CA LYS A 135 17.52 11.29 18.98
C LYS A 135 17.29 10.68 17.59
N LYS A 136 18.26 9.96 17.03
CA LYS A 136 18.09 9.26 15.74
C LYS A 136 16.99 8.21 15.79
N LEU A 137 16.86 7.47 16.89
CA LEU A 137 15.80 6.48 17.05
C LEU A 137 14.43 7.16 17.13
N VAL A 138 14.30 8.24 17.91
CA VAL A 138 13.07 9.03 17.99
C VAL A 138 12.68 9.54 16.60
N GLU A 139 13.61 10.16 15.88
CA GLU A 139 13.38 10.63 14.49
C GLU A 139 12.97 9.49 13.56
N PHE A 140 13.61 8.33 13.65
CA PHE A 140 13.23 7.15 12.89
C PHE A 140 11.79 6.74 13.15
N MET A 141 11.40 6.59 14.43
CA MET A 141 10.03 6.17 14.79
C MET A 141 8.98 7.20 14.34
N GLU A 142 9.26 8.50 14.50
CA GLU A 142 8.37 9.59 14.05
C GLU A 142 8.18 9.57 12.53
N ASN A 143 9.27 9.35 11.77
CA ASN A 143 9.20 9.24 10.33
C ASN A 143 8.39 8.01 9.89
N LYS A 144 8.56 6.86 10.55
CA LYS A 144 7.78 5.64 10.24
C LYS A 144 6.31 5.77 10.60
N LEU A 145 5.98 6.46 11.69
CA LEU A 145 4.60 6.80 12.00
C LEU A 145 4.00 7.72 10.91
N LYS A 146 4.75 8.72 10.44
CA LYS A 146 4.31 9.61 9.36
C LYS A 146 4.07 8.84 8.06
N GLU A 147 4.99 7.97 7.67
CA GLU A 147 4.84 7.09 6.50
C GLU A 147 3.58 6.22 6.60
N ARG A 148 3.34 5.60 7.77
CA ARG A 148 2.11 4.83 8.04
C ARG A 148 0.86 5.68 7.91
N ASN A 149 0.86 6.89 8.46
CA ASN A 149 -0.32 7.77 8.38
C ASN A 149 -0.64 8.18 6.95
N ILE A 150 0.38 8.47 6.13
CA ILE A 150 0.19 8.76 4.70
C ILE A 150 -0.43 7.53 3.99
N GLU A 151 0.08 6.35 4.29
CA GLU A 151 -0.37 5.10 3.68
C GLU A 151 -1.78 4.68 4.16
N ALA A 152 -2.08 4.84 5.45
CA ALA A 152 -3.37 4.47 6.05
C ALA A 152 -4.49 5.49 5.78
N HIS A 153 -4.11 6.75 5.57
CA HIS A 153 -5.03 7.88 5.40
C HIS A 153 -4.56 8.74 4.22
N PRO A 154 -4.72 8.26 2.97
CA PRO A 154 -4.35 9.03 1.79
C PRO A 154 -5.15 10.35 1.77
N CYS A 155 -4.43 11.46 1.82
CA CYS A 155 -4.99 12.81 1.73
C CYS A 155 -4.04 13.70 0.91
N PRO A 156 -4.51 14.40 -0.14
CA PRO A 156 -5.91 14.52 -0.56
C PRO A 156 -6.44 13.25 -1.25
N LEU A 157 -7.75 13.04 -1.16
CA LEU A 157 -8.44 12.01 -1.93
C LEU A 157 -8.63 12.49 -3.38
N ASN A 158 -8.31 11.64 -4.36
CA ASN A 158 -8.49 11.94 -5.78
C ASN A 158 -9.91 11.58 -6.23
N GLU A 159 -10.67 12.53 -6.79
CA GLU A 159 -12.03 12.29 -7.25
C GLU A 159 -12.12 11.23 -8.36
N GLU A 160 -11.19 11.24 -9.33
CA GLU A 160 -11.18 10.27 -10.44
C GLU A 160 -10.94 8.85 -9.93
N GLU A 161 -9.98 8.67 -9.02
CA GLU A 161 -9.71 7.36 -8.40
C GLU A 161 -10.91 6.88 -7.58
N LEU A 162 -11.57 7.79 -6.84
CA LEU A 162 -12.77 7.45 -6.09
C LEU A 162 -13.94 7.07 -7.02
N GLN A 163 -14.09 7.69 -8.20
CA GLN A 163 -15.11 7.30 -9.18
C GLN A 163 -14.84 5.89 -9.74
N ASP A 164 -13.57 5.55 -10.01
CA ASP A 164 -13.19 4.20 -10.42
C ASP A 164 -13.49 3.17 -9.32
N ILE A 165 -13.12 3.47 -8.08
CA ILE A 165 -13.46 2.63 -6.92
C ILE A 165 -14.97 2.45 -6.81
N ALA A 166 -15.75 3.54 -6.91
CA ALA A 166 -17.20 3.50 -6.84
C ALA A 166 -17.82 2.57 -7.89
N SER A 167 -17.24 2.51 -9.08
CA SER A 167 -17.71 1.67 -10.18
C SER A 167 -17.43 0.19 -9.98
N ASN A 168 -16.44 -0.14 -9.15
CA ASN A 168 -16.04 -1.51 -8.81
C ASN A 168 -16.73 -2.05 -7.53
N LEU A 169 -17.49 -1.23 -6.81
CA LEU A 169 -18.26 -1.66 -5.63
C LEU A 169 -19.50 -2.49 -6.01
N PRO A 170 -20.02 -3.33 -5.10
CA PRO A 170 -21.32 -3.96 -5.26
C PRO A 170 -22.42 -2.94 -5.58
N VAL A 171 -23.32 -3.26 -6.51
CA VAL A 171 -24.33 -2.31 -7.06
C VAL A 171 -25.13 -1.58 -5.97
N GLN A 172 -25.44 -2.28 -4.88
CA GLN A 172 -26.17 -1.73 -3.74
C GLN A 172 -25.41 -0.66 -2.93
N ASP A 173 -24.08 -0.70 -2.95
CA ASP A 173 -23.21 0.20 -2.18
C ASP A 173 -22.79 1.43 -2.99
N GLN A 174 -22.79 1.33 -4.33
CA GLN A 174 -22.43 2.42 -5.24
C GLN A 174 -23.16 3.75 -4.96
N PRO A 175 -24.50 3.80 -4.79
CA PRO A 175 -25.20 5.07 -4.54
C PRO A 175 -24.81 5.69 -3.19
N LEU A 176 -24.58 4.87 -2.16
CA LEU A 176 -24.15 5.33 -0.83
C LEU A 176 -22.74 5.93 -0.90
N PHE A 177 -21.82 5.25 -1.59
CA PHE A 177 -20.45 5.72 -1.75
C PHE A 177 -20.38 7.02 -2.56
N LYS A 178 -21.10 7.11 -3.68
CA LYS A 178 -21.20 8.36 -4.47
C LYS A 178 -21.76 9.52 -3.65
N LYS A 179 -22.73 9.26 -2.77
CA LYS A 179 -23.26 10.31 -1.87
C LYS A 179 -22.20 10.79 -0.87
N ALA A 180 -21.40 9.87 -0.31
CA ALA A 180 -20.30 10.22 0.58
C ALA A 180 -19.23 11.07 -0.12
N MET A 181 -18.87 10.72 -1.36
CA MET A 181 -17.96 11.53 -2.19
C MET A 181 -18.48 12.95 -2.41
N GLN A 182 -19.75 13.08 -2.82
CA GLN A 182 -20.38 14.40 -3.02
C GLN A 182 -20.33 15.25 -1.76
N LEU A 183 -20.61 14.66 -0.59
CA LEU A 183 -20.53 15.37 0.69
C LEU A 183 -19.11 15.85 0.96
N HIS A 184 -18.09 15.00 0.78
CA HIS A 184 -16.69 15.36 0.99
C HIS A 184 -16.26 16.57 0.13
N PHE A 185 -16.44 16.48 -1.19
CA PHE A 185 -16.03 17.56 -2.10
C PHE A 185 -16.86 18.84 -1.94
N HIS A 186 -18.15 18.72 -1.60
CA HIS A 186 -18.96 19.88 -1.24
C HIS A 186 -18.46 20.56 0.05
N THR A 187 -18.10 19.79 1.08
CA THR A 187 -17.57 20.37 2.32
C THR A 187 -16.22 21.06 2.12
N LEU A 188 -15.34 20.53 1.28
CA LEU A 188 -14.04 21.15 0.99
C LEU A 188 -14.20 22.49 0.23
N SER A 189 -15.05 22.51 -0.79
CA SER A 189 -15.36 23.72 -1.56
C SER A 189 -16.04 24.83 -0.74
N CYS A 190 -16.86 24.49 0.26
CA CYS A 190 -17.48 25.47 1.15
C CYS A 190 -16.52 26.07 2.19
N HIS A 191 -15.39 25.42 2.50
CA HIS A 191 -14.45 25.87 3.53
C HIS A 191 -13.16 26.48 2.96
N GLY A 192 -13.01 26.57 1.64
CA GLY A 192 -11.85 27.20 0.99
C GLY A 192 -10.51 26.50 1.27
N ILE A 193 -10.54 25.19 1.50
CA ILE A 193 -9.35 24.35 1.68
C ILE A 193 -9.02 23.77 0.29
N GLU A 194 -8.18 24.49 -0.47
CA GLU A 194 -7.53 23.99 -1.69
C GLU A 194 -6.24 23.21 -1.35
#